data_AF-A0A2V9ISF2-F1
#
_entry.id   AF-A0A2V9ISF2-F1
#
_cell.length_a   1.000
_cell.length_b   1.000
_cell.length_c   1.000
_cell.angle_alpha   90.00
_cell.angle_beta   90.00
_cell.angle_gamma   90.00
#
_symmetry.space_group_name_H-M   'P 1'
#
loop_
_entity.id
_entity.type
_entity.pdbx_description
1 polymer ?
#
loop_
_entity_poly.entity_id
_entity_poly.type
_entity_poly.pdbx_seq_one_letter_code
_entity_poly.pdbx_strand_id
1 'polypeptide(L)' 'MVVMTNSIRDFKDLEVWRAARALRTKIYRLAGSLPDFEEFGLASQLRRAAASVTANIAEGYGRLAS' A
#
# COMPACT_ATOMS: atom_id res chain seq x y z
N MET A 1 -24.95 -19.10 -3.07
CA MET A 1 -23.81 -18.18 -3.06
C MET A 1 -24.08 -17.11 -2.01
N VAL A 2 -23.52 -17.23 -0.81
CA VAL A 2 -23.67 -16.20 0.22
C VAL A 2 -22.63 -15.13 -0.08
N VAL A 3 -23.08 -13.98 -0.57
CA VAL A 3 -22.20 -12.81 -0.67
C VAL A 3 -22.01 -12.34 0.77
N MET A 4 -20.90 -12.73 1.39
CA MET A 4 -20.56 -12.18 2.71
C MET A 4 -20.24 -10.71 2.51
N THR A 5 -21.19 -9.83 2.81
CA THR A 5 -20.93 -8.39 2.89
C THR A 5 -20.07 -8.15 4.12
N ASN A 6 -18.75 -8.22 3.96
CA ASN A 6 -17.84 -7.80 5.02
C ASN A 6 -18.08 -6.31 5.25
N SER A 7 -18.66 -5.95 6.40
CA SER A 7 -18.90 -4.55 6.75
C SER A 7 -17.55 -3.84 6.84
N ILE A 8 -17.34 -2.84 5.98
CA ILE A 8 -16.14 -2.01 5.99
C ILE A 8 -16.23 -1.09 7.21
N ARG A 9 -15.29 -1.23 8.15
CA ARG A 9 -15.22 -0.43 9.38
C ARG A 9 -13.94 0.39 9.43
N ASP A 10 -12.87 -0.11 8.83
CA ASP A 10 -11.56 0.55 8.70
C ASP A 10 -11.11 0.50 7.22
N PHE A 11 -10.25 1.41 6.79
CA PHE A 11 -9.63 1.38 5.46
C PHE A 11 -8.90 0.04 5.19
N LYS A 12 -8.47 -0.67 6.25
CA LYS A 12 -7.85 -2.01 6.17
C LYS A 12 -8.81 -3.10 5.69
N ASP A 13 -10.12 -2.86 5.76
CA ASP A 13 -11.14 -3.77 5.25
C ASP A 13 -11.31 -3.64 3.74
N LEU A 14 -10.79 -2.58 3.13
CA LEU A 14 -10.84 -2.38 1.69
C LEU A 14 -9.92 -3.37 0.97
N GLU A 15 -10.48 -4.15 0.05
CA GLU A 15 -9.72 -5.06 -0.81
C GLU A 15 -8.59 -4.34 -1.58
N VAL A 16 -8.85 -3.13 -2.06
CA VAL A 16 -7.83 -2.30 -2.73
C VAL A 16 -6.68 -1.92 -1.79
N TRP A 17 -6.96 -1.66 -0.51
CA TRP A 17 -5.90 -1.37 0.47
C TRP A 17 -5.07 -2.62 0.77
N ARG A 18 -5.71 -3.79 0.88
CA ARG A 18 -5.03 -5.08 1.08
C ARG A 18 -4.12 -5.41 -0.10
N ALA A 19 -4.61 -5.23 -1.32
CA ALA A 19 -3.82 -5.39 -2.54
C ALA A 19 -2.64 -4.40 -2.59
N ALA A 20 -2.87 -3.13 -2.26
CA ALA A 20 -1.81 -2.11 -2.20
C ALA A 20 -0.76 -2.44 -1.14
N ARG A 21 -1.16 -2.94 0.04
CA ARG A 21 -0.23 -3.38 1.09
C ARG A 21 0.61 -4.58 0.64
N ALA A 22 0.00 -5.56 -0.01
CA ALA A 22 0.73 -6.70 -0.56
C ALA A 22 1.73 -6.26 -1.64
N LEU A 23 1.34 -5.34 -2.52
CA LEU A 23 2.22 -4.74 -3.52
C LEU A 23 3.38 -3.98 -2.86
N ARG A 24 3.10 -3.18 -1.83
CA ARG A 24 4.15 -2.48 -1.06
C ARG A 24 5.19 -3.43 -0.50
N THR A 25 4.78 -4.57 0.08
CA THR A 25 5.73 -5.58 0.56
C THR A 25 6.62 -6.12 -0.57
N LYS A 26 6.07 -6.37 -1.76
CA LYS A 26 6.85 -6.82 -2.92
C LYS A 26 7.83 -5.73 -3.38
N ILE A 27 7.41 -4.47 -3.42
CA ILE A 27 8.27 -3.34 -3.80
C ILE A 27 9.41 -3.15 -2.80
N TYR A 28 9.16 -3.28 -1.49
CA TYR A 28 10.21 -3.18 -0.48
C TYR A 28 11.27 -4.28 -0.64
N ARG A 29 10.85 -5.51 -0.96
CA ARG A 29 11.77 -6.61 -1.27
C ARG A 29 12.57 -6.35 -2.54
N LEU A 30 11.92 -5.88 -3.61
CA LEU A 30 12.59 -5.50 -4.85
C LEU A 30 13.62 -4.38 -4.59
N ALA A 31 13.22 -3.31 -3.90
CA ALA A 31 14.09 -2.20 -3.55
C ALA A 31 15.29 -2.62 -2.68
N GLY A 32 15.12 -3.64 -1.83
CA GLY A 32 16.23 -4.22 -1.05
C GLY A 32 17.15 -5.16 -1.84
N SER A 33 16.76 -5.56 -3.06
CA SER A 33 17.57 -6.38 -3.95
C SER A 33 18.36 -5.57 -4.99
N LEU A 34 18.17 -4.26 -5.01
CA LEU A 34 18.94 -3.36 -5.88
C LEU A 34 20.39 -3.23 -5.38
N PRO A 35 21.35 -2.91 -6.25
CA PRO A 35 22.72 -2.63 -5.84
C PRO A 35 22.81 -1.50 -4.82
N ASP A 36 23.81 -1.53 -3.93
CA ASP A 36 23.95 -0.55 -2.84
C ASP A 36 23.99 0.91 -3.33
N PHE A 37 24.53 1.16 -4.53
CA PHE A 37 24.58 2.51 -5.11
C PHE A 37 23.18 3.08 -5.46
N GLU A 38 22.14 2.25 -5.51
CA GLU A 38 20.74 2.65 -5.73
C GLU A 38 19.97 2.93 -4.44
N GLU A 39 20.54 2.69 -3.25
CA GLU A 39 19.83 2.80 -1.96
C GLU A 39 19.17 4.17 -1.79
N PHE A 40 19.91 5.24 -2.10
CA PHE A 40 19.39 6.61 -2.05
C PHE A 40 18.72 7.06 -3.36
N GLY A 41 18.97 6.35 -4.46
CA GLY A 41 18.35 6.57 -5.78
C GLY A 41 17.03 5.82 -5.92
N LEU A 42 17.01 4.82 -6.80
CA LEU A 42 15.80 4.09 -7.18
C LEU A 42 15.14 3.37 -6.01
N ALA A 43 15.92 2.77 -5.10
CA ALA A 43 15.36 2.04 -3.96
C ALA A 43 14.53 2.97 -3.05
N SER A 44 15.06 4.16 -2.74
CA SER A 44 14.34 5.15 -1.92
C SER A 44 13.06 5.64 -2.61
N GLN A 45 13.10 5.88 -3.92
CA GLN A 45 11.95 6.32 -4.69
C GLN A 45 10.84 5.27 -4.73
N LEU A 46 11.20 4.00 -4.96
CA LEU A 46 10.27 2.88 -4.97
C LEU A 46 9.58 2.69 -3.61
N ARG A 47 10.34 2.73 -2.50
CA ARG A 47 9.80 2.60 -1.14
C ARG A 47 8.81 3.75 -0.83
N ARG A 48 9.17 5.00 -1.17
CA ARG A 48 8.29 6.17 -0.96
C ARG A 48 7.01 6.11 -1.80
N ALA A 49 7.12 5.76 -3.08
CA ALA A 49 5.97 5.62 -3.97
C ALA A 49 4.99 4.54 -3.44
N ALA A 50 5.52 3.38 -3.06
CA ALA A 50 4.71 2.29 -2.52
C ALA A 50 4.01 2.64 -1.19
N ALA A 51 4.70 3.35 -0.30
CA ALA A 51 4.10 3.85 0.94
C ALA A 51 2.98 4.85 0.65
N SER A 52 3.20 5.77 -0.29
CA SER A 52 2.24 6.79 -0.71
C SER A 52 0.92 6.20 -1.18
N VAL A 53 0.93 5.10 -1.95
CA VAL A 53 -0.32 4.44 -2.40
C VAL A 53 -1.17 4.00 -1.20
N THR A 54 -0.59 3.31 -0.22
CA THR A 54 -1.34 2.87 0.96
C THR A 54 -1.82 4.03 1.84
N ALA A 55 -1.06 5.12 1.90
CA ALA A 55 -1.42 6.31 2.65
C ALA A 55 -2.58 7.07 2.00
N ASN A 56 -2.54 7.27 0.69
CA ASN A 56 -3.60 7.96 -0.06
C ASN A 56 -4.94 7.22 0.03
N ILE A 57 -4.93 5.88 0.03
CA ILE A 57 -6.16 5.07 0.21
C ILE A 57 -6.73 5.29 1.62
N ALA A 58 -5.88 5.26 2.66
CA ALA A 58 -6.31 5.47 4.04
C ALA A 58 -6.85 6.89 4.27
N GLU A 59 -6.17 7.90 3.72
CA GLU A 59 -6.58 9.30 3.79
C GLU A 59 -7.89 9.55 3.04
N GLY A 60 -8.03 8.97 1.84
CA GLY A 60 -9.26 9.03 1.05
C GLY A 60 -10.45 8.38 1.77
N TYR A 61 -10.26 7.24 2.41
CA TYR A 61 -11.28 6.62 3.27
C TYR A 61 -11.66 7.54 4.44
N GLY A 62 -10.66 8.13 5.12
CA GLY A 62 -10.89 9.04 6.23
C GLY A 62 -11.73 10.27 5.85
N ARG A 63 -11.56 10.82 4.64
CA ARG A 63 -12.36 11.95 4.13
C ARG A 63 -13.81 11.61 3.82
N LEU A 64 -14.11 10.37 3.44
CA LEU A 64 -15.47 9.93 3.12
C LEU A 64 -16.24 9.46 4.37
N ALA A 65 -15.52 9.08 5.42
CA ALA A 65 -16.08 8.62 6.69
C ALA A 65 -16.32 9.76 7.70
N SER A 66 -15.87 10.99 7.39
CA SER A 66 -16.08 12.22 8.16
C SER A 66 -17.31 13.01 7.73
#